data_AF-A0A6B3G0K7-F1
#
_entry.id   AF-A0A6B3G0K7-F1
#
_cell.length_a   1.000
_cell.length_b   1.000
_cell.length_c   1.000
_cell.angle_alpha   90.00
_cell.angle_beta   90.00
_cell.angle_gamma   90.00
#
_symmetry.space_group_name_H-M   'P 1'
#
loop_
_entity.id
_entity.type
_entity.pdbx_description
1 polymer ?
#
loop_
_entity_poly.entity_id
_entity_poly.type
_entity_poly.pdbx_seq_one_letter_code
_entity_poly.pdbx_strand_id
1 'polypeptide(L)' 'QGAQRANRQFLKRTLTEVGFVNLPEEWWHFTFKPELFPDTYFDFPVDRRSVGGH' A
#
# COMPACT_ATOMS: atom_id res chain seq x y z
N GLN A 1 9.29 13.80 -20.70
CA GLN A 1 8.73 13.60 -19.34
C GLN A 1 9.88 13.64 -18.34
N GLY A 2 9.74 14.26 -17.16
CA GLY A 2 10.82 14.31 -16.17
C GLY A 2 11.01 13.00 -15.41
N ALA A 3 12.22 12.75 -14.89
CA ALA A 3 12.59 11.51 -14.19
C ALA A 3 11.62 11.14 -13.05
N GLN A 4 11.15 12.13 -12.28
CA GLN A 4 10.17 11.90 -11.20
C GLN A 4 8.85 11.31 -11.71
N ARG A 5 8.35 11.77 -12.87
CA ARG A 5 7.11 11.25 -13.46
C ARG A 5 7.30 9.81 -13.91
N ALA A 6 8.44 9.48 -14.52
CA ALA A 6 8.76 8.11 -14.93
C ALA A 6 8.81 7.17 -13.71
N ASN A 7 9.43 7.58 -12.62
CA ASN A 7 9.51 6.79 -11.39
C ASN A 7 8.13 6.53 -10.77
N ARG A 8 7.25 7.54 -10.72
CA ARG A 8 5.87 7.37 -10.23
C ARG A 8 5.06 6.40 -11.09
N GLN A 9 5.24 6.44 -12.41
CA GLN A 9 4.55 5.51 -13.31
C GLN A 9 5.09 4.09 -13.18
N PHE A 10 6.41 3.94 -12.97
CA PHE A 10 7.01 2.64 -12.70
C PHE A 10 6.46 2.02 -11.42
N LEU A 11 6.46 2.78 -10.31
CA LEU A 11 5.88 2.34 -9.03
C LEU A 11 4.42 1.91 -9.19
N LYS A 12 3.59 2.77 -9.82
CA LYS A 12 2.17 2.49 -10.04
C LYS A 12 1.97 1.19 -10.81
N ARG A 13 2.68 1.00 -11.94
CA ARG A 13 2.57 -0.19 -12.76
C ARG A 13 2.91 -1.45 -11.98
N THR A 14 4.07 -1.46 -11.32
CA THR A 14 4.56 -2.63 -10.58
C THR A 14 3.63 -3.02 -9.42
N LEU A 15 3.08 -2.04 -8.69
CA LEU A 15 2.16 -2.32 -7.59
C LEU A 15 0.78 -2.81 -8.08
N THR A 16 0.27 -2.26 -9.19
CA THR A 16 -0.98 -2.74 -9.80
C THR A 16 -0.89 -4.18 -10.30
N GLU A 17 0.26 -4.60 -10.83
CA GLU A 17 0.48 -5.99 -11.25
C GLU A 17 0.34 -7.01 -10.11
N VAL A 18 0.57 -6.59 -8.86
CA VAL A 18 0.48 -7.45 -7.67
C VAL A 18 -0.74 -7.16 -6.78
N GLY A 19 -1.76 -6.48 -7.32
CA GLY A 19 -3.06 -6.33 -6.66
C GLY A 19 -3.23 -5.06 -5.83
N PHE A 20 -2.34 -4.07 -5.94
CA PHE A 20 -2.54 -2.76 -5.29
C PHE A 20 -3.24 -1.76 -6.21
N VAL A 21 -4.11 -0.95 -5.61
CA VAL A 21 -4.83 0.13 -6.28
C VAL A 21 -4.32 1.46 -5.76
N ASN A 22 -3.86 2.33 -6.67
CA ASN A 22 -3.36 3.66 -6.33
C ASN A 22 -4.52 4.66 -6.12
N LEU A 23 -4.37 5.53 -5.11
CA LEU A 23 -5.18 6.74 -4.96
C LEU A 23 -4.62 7.85 -5.88
N PRO A 24 -5.36 8.35 -6.88
CA PRO A 24 -4.84 9.34 -7.84
C PRO A 24 -4.37 10.67 -7.23
N GLU A 25 -5.00 11.08 -6.13
CA GLU A 25 -4.74 12.32 -5.39
C GLU A 25 -3.40 12.25 -4.63
N GLU A 26 -2.99 11.05 -4.23
CA GLU A 26 -1.79 10.78 -3.45
C GLU A 26 -0.94 9.72 -4.15
N TRP A 27 0.07 10.14 -4.93
CA TRP A 27 0.87 9.21 -5.75
C TRP A 27 1.60 8.13 -4.94
N TRP A 28 1.78 8.33 -3.63
CA TRP A 28 2.40 7.39 -2.70
C TRP A 28 1.40 6.42 -2.05
N HIS A 29 0.09 6.65 -2.17
CA HIS A 29 -0.94 5.88 -1.47
C HIS A 29 -1.47 4.73 -2.32
N PHE A 30 -1.47 3.53 -1.74
CA PHE A 30 -1.92 2.30 -2.38
C PHE A 30 -2.66 1.41 -1.39
N THR A 31 -3.76 0.79 -1.83
CA THR A 31 -4.52 -0.18 -1.05
C THR A 31 -4.45 -1.55 -1.73
N PHE A 32 -4.14 -2.61 -0.98
CA PHE A 32 -4.17 -3.97 -1.51
C PHE A 32 -5.63 -4.44 -1.69
N LYS A 33 -5.99 -4.95 -2.86
CA LYS A 33 -7.31 -5.54 -3.17
C LYS A 33 -7.02 -6.96 -3.65
N PRO A 34 -7.15 -8.02 -2.83
CA PRO A 34 -8.18 -8.29 -1.83
C PRO A 34 -7.75 -8.06 -0.37
N GLU A 35 -8.05 -6.89 0.20
CA GLU A 35 -7.81 -6.62 1.61
C GLU A 35 -8.59 -7.60 2.51
N LEU A 36 -7.92 -8.17 3.52
CA LEU A 36 -8.52 -9.15 4.44
C LEU A 36 -9.45 -8.51 5.47
N PHE A 37 -9.20 -7.25 5.85
CA PHE A 37 -9.88 -6.58 6.96
C PHE A 37 -10.32 -5.15 6.59
N PRO A 38 -11.16 -4.95 5.54
CA PRO A 38 -11.46 -3.63 4.99
C PRO A 38 -12.16 -2.67 5.98
N ASP A 39 -12.89 -3.21 6.95
CA ASP A 39 -13.64 -2.43 7.95
C ASP A 39 -13.06 -2.53 9.36
N THR A 40 -11.84 -3.09 9.51
CA THR A 40 -11.18 -3.21 10.81
C THR A 40 -10.00 -2.25 10.90
N TYR A 41 -10.10 -1.33 11.86
CA TYR A 41 -9.02 -0.40 12.19
C TYR A 41 -8.31 -0.94 13.43
N PHE A 42 -7.11 -1.46 13.24
CA PHE A 42 -6.31 -1.99 14.33
C PHE A 42 -5.71 -0.86 15.17
N ASP A 43 -5.76 -1.01 16.49
CA ASP A 43 -5.19 -0.08 17.48
C ASP A 43 -4.20 -0.80 18.40
N PHE A 44 -3.32 -1.61 17.81
CA PHE A 44 -2.18 -2.21 18.53
C PHE A 44 -0.88 -1.46 18.19
N PRO A 45 0.11 -1.44 19.10
CA PRO A 45 1.41 -0.84 18.82
C PRO A 45 2.10 -1.50 17.63
N VAL A 46 2.78 -0.71 16.79
CA VAL A 46 3.67 -1.24 15.73
C VAL A 46 4.99 -1.69 16.36
N ASP A 47 4.96 -2.87 16.98
CA ASP A 47 6.11 -3.50 17.64
C ASP A 47 6.26 -4.97 17.18
N ARG A 48 7.48 -5.51 17.25
CA ARG A 48 7.77 -6.89 16.88
C ARG A 48 6.92 -7.90 17.67
N ARG A 49 6.57 -7.60 18.93
CA ARG A 49 5.75 -8.48 19.77
C ARG A 49 4.30 -8.57 19.29
N SER A 50 3.79 -7.57 18.57
CA SER A 50 2.40 -7.53 18.08
C SER A 50 2.10 -8.61 17.03
N VAL A 51 3.13 -9.17 16.36
CA VAL A 51 2.98 -10.24 15.35
C VAL A 51 3.21 -11.64 15.95
N GLY A 52 3.78 -11.72 17.17
CA GLY A 52 4.33 -12.95 17.72
C GLY A 52 3.31 -13.97 18.23
N GLY A 53 2.07 -13.56 18.51
CA GLY A 53 1.17 -14.36 19.34
C GLY A 53 1.73 -14.51 20.76
N HIS A 54 0.87 -14.45 21.78
CA HIS A 54 1.26 -14.86 23.12
C HIS A 54 1.28 -16.38 23.22
#